data_AF-A0A5C8M3P3-F1
#
_entry.id   AF-A0A5C8M3P3-F1
#
_cell.length_a   1.000
_cell.length_b   1.000
_cell.length_c   1.000
_cell.angle_alpha   90.00
_cell.angle_beta   90.00
_cell.angle_gamma   90.00
#
_symmetry.space_group_name_H-M   'P 1'
#
loop_
_entity.id
_entity.type
_entity.pdbx_description
1 polymer ?
#
loop_
_entity_poly.entity_id
_entity_poly.type
_entity_poly.pdbx_seq_one_letter_code
_entity_poly.pdbx_strand_id
1 'polypeptide(L)' 'ITSEKEAEKNLVFIGIQGMIDPPRPEVKKAVQQCKEAGIKTIMITGDHVLTAKAIAKQLGVLPPNGKIMDGPTLSRL' A
#
# COMPACT_ATOMS: atom_id res chain seq x y z
N ILE A 1 32.24 14.77 2.52
CA ILE A 1 30.85 14.40 2.19
C ILE A 1 29.96 15.42 2.85
N THR A 2 29.39 16.34 2.08
CA THR A 2 28.55 17.42 2.63
C THR A 2 27.08 17.32 2.20
N SER A 3 26.73 16.30 1.40
CA SER A 3 25.35 15.99 1.01
C SER A 3 25.11 14.49 0.84
N GLU A 4 23.85 14.06 0.96
CA GLU A 4 23.42 12.67 0.73
C GLU A 4 23.81 12.18 -0.67
N LYS A 5 23.59 13.02 -1.70
CA LYS A 5 23.97 12.72 -3.08
C LYS A 5 25.45 12.50 -3.30
N GLU A 6 26.32 13.09 -2.47
CA GLU A 6 27.76 12.80 -2.51
C GLU A 6 28.10 11.50 -1.79
N ALA A 7 27.40 11.20 -0.69
CA ALA A 7 27.59 9.98 0.09
C ALA A 7 27.21 8.73 -0.72
N GLU A 8 26.22 8.83 -1.60
CA GLU A 8 25.66 7.72 -2.38
C GLU A 8 26.40 7.42 -3.70
N LYS A 9 27.58 8.01 -3.93
CA LYS A 9 28.38 7.77 -5.15
C LYS A 9 29.36 6.61 -4.99
N ASN A 10 29.71 5.96 -6.12
CA ASN A 10 30.74 4.90 -6.21
C ASN A 10 30.53 3.71 -5.26
N LEU A 11 29.27 3.36 -4.99
CA LEU A 11 28.91 2.20 -4.17
C LEU A 11 29.02 0.90 -4.99
N VAL A 12 29.34 -0.20 -4.30
CA VAL A 12 29.28 -1.56 -4.86
C VAL A 12 27.98 -2.21 -4.42
N PHE A 13 27.17 -2.66 -5.38
CA PHE A 13 25.94 -3.39 -5.07
C PHE A 13 26.29 -4.80 -4.56
N ILE A 14 25.99 -5.06 -3.27
CA ILE A 14 26.29 -6.34 -2.61
C ILE A 14 25.09 -7.31 -2.61
N GLY A 15 23.88 -6.82 -2.83
CA GLY A 15 22.65 -7.61 -2.80
C GLY A 15 21.43 -6.80 -2.36
N ILE A 16 20.27 -7.47 -2.30
CA ILE A 16 19.01 -6.90 -1.81
C ILE A 16 18.34 -7.88 -0.84
N GLN A 17 17.66 -7.33 0.18
CA GLN A 17 16.80 -8.10 1.07
C GLN A 17 15.39 -7.51 1.04
N GLY A 18 14.40 -8.39 0.91
CA GLY A 18 12.98 -8.03 1.01
C GLY A 18 12.50 -8.10 2.46
N MET A 19 11.67 -7.15 2.85
CA MET A 19 10.97 -7.13 4.13
C MET A 19 9.47 -6.92 3.87
N ILE A 20 8.63 -7.54 4.69
CA ILE A 20 7.18 -7.40 4.63
C ILE A 20 6.65 -7.09 6.02
N ASP A 21 5.72 -6.13 6.09
CA ASP A 21 4.81 -5.95 7.22
C ASP A 21 3.46 -6.60 6.85
N PRO A 22 3.18 -7.83 7.31
CA PRO A 22 1.97 -8.53 6.90
C PRO A 22 0.74 -7.90 7.57
N PRO A 23 -0.40 -7.77 6.84
CA PRO A 23 -1.64 -7.36 7.46
C PRO A 23 -2.03 -8.28 8.61
N ARG A 24 -2.65 -7.70 9.66
CA ARG A 24 -3.10 -8.50 10.81
C ARG A 24 -4.11 -9.57 10.34
N PRO A 25 -4.01 -10.82 10.82
CA PRO A 25 -4.80 -11.95 10.31
C PRO A 25 -6.33 -11.72 10.33
N GLU A 26 -6.81 -10.98 11.33
CA GLU A 26 -8.23 -10.69 11.56
C GLU A 26 -8.83 -9.71 10.54
N VAL A 27 -8.01 -8.90 9.86
CA VAL A 27 -8.50 -7.79 9.02
C VAL A 27 -9.34 -8.31 7.86
N LYS A 28 -8.93 -9.41 7.22
CA LYS A 28 -9.68 -9.97 6.09
C LYS A 28 -11.09 -10.40 6.50
N LYS A 29 -11.23 -10.99 7.70
CA LYS A 29 -12.54 -11.39 8.24
C LYS A 29 -13.39 -10.16 8.57
N ALA A 30 -12.80 -9.14 9.19
CA ALA A 30 -13.50 -7.90 9.52
C ALA A 30 -14.03 -7.18 8.26
N VAL A 31 -13.21 -7.08 7.21
CA VAL A 31 -13.61 -6.50 5.92
C VAL A 31 -14.79 -7.26 5.31
N GLN A 32 -14.76 -8.59 5.37
CA GLN A 32 -15.86 -9.43 4.87
C GLN A 32 -17.15 -9.20 5.67
N GLN A 33 -17.08 -9.13 7.00
CA GLN A 33 -18.25 -8.85 7.86
C GLN A 33 -18.84 -7.46 7.59
N CYS A 34 -18.00 -6.44 7.44
CA CYS A 34 -18.44 -5.10 7.03
C CYS A 34 -19.20 -5.16 5.71
N LYS A 35 -18.65 -5.87 4.73
CA LYS A 35 -19.26 -6.01 3.40
C LYS A 35 -20.62 -6.72 3.45
N GLU A 36 -20.74 -7.80 4.23
CA GLU A 36 -22.01 -8.53 4.43
C GLU A 36 -23.07 -7.69 5.13
N ALA A 37 -22.63 -6.81 6.04
CA ALA A 37 -23.49 -5.83 6.69
C ALA A 37 -23.86 -4.62 5.80
N GLY A 38 -23.41 -4.58 4.54
CA GLY A 38 -23.65 -3.46 3.62
C GLY A 38 -22.78 -2.22 3.89
N ILE A 39 -21.75 -2.34 4.73
CA ILE A 39 -20.82 -1.25 5.07
C ILE A 39 -19.70 -1.20 4.03
N LYS A 40 -19.46 -0.02 3.46
CA LYS A 40 -18.39 0.23 2.51
C LYS A 40 -17.07 0.55 3.21
N THR A 41 -16.16 -0.41 3.26
CA THR A 41 -14.78 -0.19 3.76
C THR A 41 -13.94 0.57 2.73
N ILE A 42 -13.19 1.59 3.18
CA ILE A 42 -12.23 2.36 2.37
C ILE A 42 -10.85 2.28 3.04
N MET A 43 -9.82 2.01 2.25
CA MET A 43 -8.43 2.03 2.70
C MET A 43 -7.78 3.38 2.38
N ILE A 44 -7.17 4.00 3.38
CA ILE A 44 -6.36 5.22 3.26
C ILE A 44 -4.99 4.89 3.86
N THR A 45 -3.91 5.11 3.11
CA THR A 45 -2.54 4.88 3.55
C THR A 45 -1.61 5.93 2.95
N GLY A 46 -0.47 6.16 3.60
CA GLY A 46 0.65 6.95 3.07
C GLY A 46 1.57 6.14 2.15
N ASP A 47 1.34 4.83 2.01
CA ASP A 47 2.14 3.98 1.14
C ASP A 47 1.97 4.32 -0.34
N HIS A 48 2.95 3.90 -1.14
CA HIS A 48 2.87 4.00 -2.58
C HIS A 48 1.67 3.22 -3.13
N VAL A 49 1.04 3.76 -4.19
CA VAL A 49 -0.24 3.28 -4.75
C VAL A 49 -0.21 1.79 -5.14
N LEU A 50 0.94 1.28 -5.58
CA LEU A 50 1.10 -0.14 -5.96
C LEU A 50 1.05 -1.07 -4.73
N THR A 51 1.68 -0.66 -3.63
CA THR A 51 1.67 -1.39 -2.35
C THR A 51 0.26 -1.42 -1.80
N ALA A 52 -0.40 -0.26 -1.75
CA ALA A 52 -1.78 -0.15 -1.30
C ALA A 52 -2.73 -1.03 -2.14
N LYS A 53 -2.56 -1.05 -3.47
CA LYS A 53 -3.33 -1.91 -4.38
C LYS A 53 -3.17 -3.40 -4.07
N ALA A 54 -1.95 -3.85 -3.83
CA ALA A 54 -1.66 -5.25 -3.53
C ALA A 54 -2.33 -5.67 -2.21
N ILE A 55 -2.15 -4.89 -1.14
CA ILE A 55 -2.72 -5.17 0.17
C ILE A 55 -4.25 -5.08 0.15
N ALA A 56 -4.82 -4.07 -0.51
CA ALA A 56 -6.27 -3.93 -0.64
C ALA A 56 -6.93 -5.11 -1.38
N LYS A 57 -6.27 -5.68 -2.41
CA LYS A 57 -6.73 -6.90 -3.08
C LYS A 57 -6.66 -8.12 -2.16
N GLN A 58 -5.54 -8.30 -1.46
CA GLN A 58 -5.34 -9.42 -0.53
C GLN A 58 -6.40 -9.45 0.58
N LEU A 59 -6.76 -8.27 1.10
CA LEU A 59 -7.75 -8.11 2.17
C LEU A 59 -9.21 -8.10 1.69
N GLY A 60 -9.45 -8.11 0.38
CA GLY A 60 -10.81 -8.03 -0.18
C GLY A 60 -11.45 -6.63 -0.13
N VAL A 61 -10.66 -5.60 0.15
CA VAL A 61 -11.09 -4.19 0.16
C VAL A 61 -11.28 -3.67 -1.26
N LEU A 62 -10.41 -4.08 -2.20
CA LEU A 62 -10.47 -3.65 -3.60
C LEU A 62 -11.14 -4.72 -4.49
N PRO A 63 -12.39 -4.51 -4.95
CA PRO A 63 -13.04 -5.39 -5.91
C PRO A 63 -12.40 -5.28 -7.31
N PRO A 64 -12.68 -6.21 -8.25
CA PRO A 64 -12.09 -6.21 -9.60
C PRO A 64 -12.19 -4.87 -10.34
N ASN A 65 -13.31 -4.15 -10.18
CA ASN A 65 -13.57 -2.85 -10.79
C ASN A 65 -13.52 -1.70 -9.76
N GLY A 66 -12.81 -1.89 -8.64
CA GLY A 66 -12.68 -0.89 -7.59
C GLY A 66 -11.81 0.29 -8.02
N LYS A 67 -12.15 1.49 -7.54
CA LYS A 67 -11.39 2.71 -7.78
C LYS A 67 -10.16 2.76 -6.86
N ILE A 68 -9.04 3.21 -7.41
CA ILE A 68 -7.81 3.53 -6.67
C ILE A 68 -7.35 4.94 -7.06
N MET A 69 -6.70 5.64 -6.14
CA MET A 69 -6.27 7.01 -6.33
C MET A 69 -4.97 7.24 -5.55
N ASP A 70 -4.02 7.94 -6.16
CA ASP A 70 -2.85 8.46 -5.46
C ASP A 70 -3.13 9.88 -4.93
N GLY A 71 -2.22 10.40 -4.09
CA GLY A 71 -2.33 11.75 -3.53
C GLY A 71 -2.52 12.83 -4.60
N PRO A 72 -1.67 12.91 -5.64
CA PRO A 72 -1.81 13.92 -6.70
C PRO A 72 -3.13 13.86 -7.47
N THR A 73 -3.68 12.66 -7.71
CA THR A 73 -4.99 12.52 -8.36
C THR A 73 -6.11 12.96 -7.45
N LEU A 74 -6.02 12.68 -6.15
CA LEU A 74 -7.01 13.13 -5.15
C LEU A 74 -7.02 14.64 -5.00
N SER A 75 -5.86 15.29 -4.95
CA SER A 75 -5.76 16.75 -4.82
C SER A 75 -6.28 17.54 -6.03
N ARG A 76 -6.49 16.88 -7.17
CA ARG A 76 -6.99 17.50 -8.41
C ARG A 76 -8.49 17.27 -8.64
N LEU A 77 -9.16 16.55 -7.74
CA LEU A 77 -10.62 16.45 -7.72
C LEU A 77 -11.24 17.72 -7.14
#